data_AF-A0A4D6MTL7-F1
#
_entry.id   AF-A0A4D6MTL7-F1
#
_cell.length_a   1.000
_cell.length_b   1.000
_cell.length_c   1.000
_cell.angle_alpha   90.00
_cell.angle_beta   90.00
_cell.angle_gamma   90.00
#
_symmetry.space_group_name_H-M   'P 1'
#
loop_
_entity.id
_entity.type
_entity.pdbx_description
1 polymer ?
#
loop_
_entity_poly.entity_id
_entity_poly.type
_entity_poly.pdbx_seq_one_letter_code
_entity_poly.pdbx_strand_id
1 'polypeptide(L)'
;MADHHTSSSEDEVPKKRTTRGATKLRKLLLRNLKAKLDYFDLPIYGPTLEEVRQVIEEEGSFSLGWDGNLGEDVYDASVDSQTRALIVAKSIRAIFEPLLSIEFGEVIMDEFFFRFAMTVSQLIDTELESLECTNLIMSMSKDS
;
A
#
# COMPACT_ATOMS: atom_id res chain seq x y z
N MET A 1 -8.28 11.23 -55.03
CA MET A 1 -9.00 10.96 -53.77
C MET A 1 -8.24 9.84 -53.08
N ALA A 2 -7.38 10.21 -52.15
CA ALA A 2 -6.60 9.30 -51.31
C ALA A 2 -6.91 9.74 -49.87
N ASP A 3 -7.42 8.84 -49.03
CA ASP A 3 -6.58 8.07 -48.11
C ASP A 3 -7.46 7.27 -47.14
N HIS A 4 -7.07 6.01 -46.99
CA HIS A 4 -7.54 5.13 -45.94
C HIS A 4 -6.98 5.63 -44.60
N HIS A 5 -7.86 5.94 -43.65
CA HIS A 5 -7.49 5.99 -42.24
C HIS A 5 -8.21 4.89 -41.47
N THR A 6 -7.46 3.80 -41.28
CA THR A 6 -7.61 2.82 -40.21
C THR A 6 -7.52 3.55 -38.87
N SER A 7 -8.64 3.68 -38.15
CA SER A 7 -8.61 4.06 -36.74
C SER A 7 -8.37 2.79 -35.93
N SER A 8 -7.12 2.57 -35.56
CA SER A 8 -6.72 1.58 -34.56
C SER A 8 -7.43 1.92 -33.25
N SER A 9 -8.16 0.95 -32.71
CA SER A 9 -8.63 0.98 -31.33
C SER A 9 -7.40 1.00 -30.42
N GLU A 10 -7.09 2.16 -29.85
CA GLU A 10 -6.18 2.22 -28.72
C GLU A 10 -6.85 1.47 -27.57
N ASP A 11 -6.26 0.32 -27.21
CA ASP A 11 -6.56 -0.42 -26.01
C ASP A 11 -6.47 0.54 -24.82
N GLU A 12 -7.63 0.96 -24.32
CA GLU A 12 -7.74 1.69 -23.07
C GLU A 12 -7.31 0.70 -21.98
N VAL A 13 -6.01 0.73 -21.64
CA VAL A 13 -5.44 -0.01 -20.52
C VAL A 13 -6.33 0.24 -19.31
N PRO A 14 -6.94 -0.80 -18.71
CA PRO A 14 -7.85 -0.61 -17.60
C PRO A 14 -7.11 0.15 -16.51
N LYS A 15 -7.65 1.32 -16.17
CA LYS A 15 -7.13 2.19 -15.12
C LYS A 15 -7.24 1.42 -13.81
N LYS A 16 -6.22 0.60 -13.51
CA LYS A 16 -6.13 -0.23 -12.32
C LYS A 16 -6.37 0.68 -11.13
N ARG A 17 -7.53 0.51 -10.50
CA ARG A 17 -7.92 1.26 -9.31
C ARG A 17 -6.97 0.85 -8.20
N THR A 18 -5.90 1.65 -8.06
CA THR A 18 -4.82 1.40 -7.11
C THR A 18 -5.41 1.35 -5.70
N THR A 19 -5.16 0.25 -5.01
CA THR A 19 -5.55 -0.02 -3.63
C THR A 19 -5.32 1.20 -2.73
N ARG A 20 -6.37 1.64 -2.03
CA ARG A 20 -6.43 2.87 -1.24
C ARG A 20 -5.36 2.92 -0.13
N GLY A 21 -5.02 1.78 0.47
CA GLY A 21 -4.04 1.64 1.55
C GLY A 21 -2.57 1.76 1.11
N ALA A 22 -2.12 0.93 0.15
CA ALA A 22 -0.72 0.94 -0.33
C ALA A 22 -0.31 2.29 -0.95
N THR A 23 -1.26 2.96 -1.62
CA THR A 23 -1.06 4.30 -2.20
C THR A 23 -0.78 5.35 -1.12
N LYS A 24 -1.35 5.20 0.08
CA LYS A 24 -1.25 6.18 1.17
C LYS A 24 0.09 6.07 1.90
N LEU A 25 0.54 4.85 2.18
CA LEU A 25 1.87 4.61 2.76
C LEU A 25 2.99 5.11 1.83
N ARG A 26 2.91 4.81 0.53
CA ARG A 26 3.88 5.31 -0.45
C ARG A 26 3.97 6.83 -0.47
N LYS A 27 2.83 7.52 -0.47
CA LYS A 27 2.78 9.00 -0.42
C LYS A 27 3.40 9.55 0.88
N LEU A 28 3.13 8.91 2.01
CA LEU A 28 3.70 9.29 3.31
C LEU A 28 5.22 9.13 3.35
N LEU A 29 5.74 8.02 2.83
CA LEU A 29 7.18 7.77 2.76
C LEU A 29 7.87 8.74 1.80
N LEU A 30 7.28 9.00 0.62
CA LEU A 30 7.78 9.99 -0.35
C LEU A 30 7.84 11.41 0.22
N ARG A 31 6.84 11.84 1.00
CA ARG A 31 6.82 13.18 1.62
C ARG A 31 7.93 13.37 2.65
N ASN A 32 8.33 12.31 3.35
CA ASN A 32 9.32 12.36 4.44
C ASN A 32 10.77 12.13 3.97
N LEU A 33 10.98 11.51 2.80
CA LEU A 33 12.32 11.18 2.24
C LEU A 33 12.73 12.09 1.07
N LYS A 34 12.12 13.28 0.96
CA LYS A 34 12.25 14.26 -0.15
C LYS A 34 13.65 14.23 -0.81
N ALA A 35 13.70 13.67 -2.02
CA ALA A 35 14.84 13.42 -2.94
C ALA A 35 15.64 12.09 -2.82
N LYS A 36 15.57 11.36 -1.70
CA LYS A 36 16.28 10.06 -1.55
C LYS A 36 15.47 8.84 -1.99
N LEU A 37 14.14 8.95 -2.04
CA LEU A 37 13.27 7.84 -2.43
C LEU A 37 13.09 7.67 -3.95
N ASP A 38 13.48 8.66 -4.76
CA ASP A 38 13.44 8.51 -6.23
C ASP A 38 14.39 7.40 -6.72
N TYR A 39 15.29 6.93 -5.86
CA TYR A 39 16.25 5.85 -6.13
C TYR A 39 15.89 4.52 -5.45
N PHE A 40 14.88 4.50 -4.58
CA PHE A 40 14.58 3.35 -3.74
C PHE A 40 13.12 2.91 -3.88
N ASP A 41 12.93 1.81 -4.62
CA ASP A 41 11.63 1.15 -4.72
C ASP A 41 11.38 0.29 -3.48
N LEU A 42 10.27 0.55 -2.81
CA LEU A 42 9.80 -0.29 -1.70
C LEU A 42 9.28 -1.61 -2.27
N PRO A 43 9.76 -2.77 -1.80
CA PRO A 43 9.32 -4.08 -2.27
C PRO A 43 7.96 -4.47 -1.67
N ILE A 44 6.95 -3.60 -1.83
CA ILE A 44 5.60 -3.80 -1.32
C ILE A 44 4.64 -3.70 -2.49
N TYR A 45 3.88 -4.77 -2.70
CA TYR A 45 2.76 -4.78 -3.61
C TYR A 45 1.47 -4.99 -2.83
N GLY A 46 0.53 -4.05 -2.96
CA GLY A 46 -0.83 -4.20 -2.44
C GLY A 46 -1.75 -4.62 -3.58
N PRO A 47 -1.99 -5.93 -3.80
CA PRO A 47 -2.85 -6.38 -4.88
C PRO A 47 -4.32 -6.02 -4.62
N THR A 48 -5.11 -5.89 -5.68
CA THR A 48 -6.58 -5.92 -5.53
C THR A 48 -7.07 -7.37 -5.41
N LEU A 49 -8.29 -7.54 -4.90
CA LEU A 49 -8.92 -8.85 -4.84
C LEU A 49 -9.02 -9.50 -6.22
N GLU A 50 -9.36 -8.70 -7.25
CA GLU A 50 -9.43 -9.14 -8.64
C GLU A 50 -8.06 -9.57 -9.17
N GLU A 51 -6.98 -8.85 -8.84
CA GLU A 51 -5.63 -9.22 -9.25
C GLU A 51 -5.19 -10.55 -8.65
N VAL A 52 -5.54 -10.81 -7.37
CA VAL A 52 -5.23 -12.11 -6.77
C VAL A 52 -6.08 -13.23 -7.38
N ARG A 53 -7.38 -12.99 -7.62
CA ARG A 53 -8.26 -13.96 -8.30
C ARG A 53 -7.72 -14.34 -9.68
N GLN A 54 -7.33 -13.35 -10.48
CA GLN A 54 -6.78 -13.57 -11.80
C GLN A 54 -5.53 -14.47 -11.75
N VAL A 55 -4.61 -14.21 -10.82
CA VAL A 55 -3.39 -15.04 -10.67
C VAL A 55 -3.72 -16.48 -10.28
N ILE A 56 -4.72 -16.69 -9.41
CA ILE A 56 -5.15 -18.04 -9.00
C ILE A 56 -5.76 -18.79 -10.19
N GLU A 57 -6.63 -18.12 -10.95
CA GLU A 57 -7.28 -18.70 -12.14
C GLU A 57 -6.26 -19.02 -13.25
N GLU A 58 -5.27 -18.15 -13.47
CA GLU A 58 -4.19 -18.35 -14.44
C GLU A 58 -3.25 -19.50 -14.05
N GLU A 59 -2.99 -19.70 -12.74
CA GLU A 59 -2.14 -20.79 -12.26
C GLU A 59 -2.84 -22.15 -12.37
N GLY A 60 -4.13 -22.21 -12.05
CA GLY A 60 -5.01 -23.34 -12.37
C GLY A 60 -4.90 -24.59 -11.48
N SER A 61 -4.08 -24.60 -10.42
CA SER A 61 -3.99 -25.72 -9.47
C SER A 61 -4.94 -25.59 -8.27
N PHE A 62 -5.62 -24.46 -8.13
CA PHE A 62 -6.45 -24.16 -6.95
C PHE A 62 -7.85 -23.68 -7.33
N SER A 63 -8.84 -24.27 -6.68
CA SER A 63 -10.20 -23.75 -6.65
C SER A 63 -10.36 -22.72 -5.53
N LEU A 64 -10.96 -21.58 -5.86
CA LEU A 64 -11.29 -20.53 -4.89
C LEU A 64 -12.61 -20.86 -4.18
N GLY A 65 -12.59 -20.84 -2.85
CA GLY A 65 -13.76 -21.09 -2.02
C GLY A 65 -14.50 -19.79 -1.68
N TRP A 66 -14.03 -19.11 -0.63
CA TRP A 66 -14.53 -17.79 -0.23
C TRP A 66 -13.39 -16.79 -0.17
N ASP A 67 -13.71 -15.54 -0.40
CA ASP A 67 -12.80 -14.43 -0.26
C ASP A 67 -13.45 -13.26 0.46
N GLY A 68 -12.63 -12.39 1.04
CA GLY A 68 -13.11 -11.24 1.78
C GLY A 68 -12.03 -10.20 2.02
N ASN A 69 -12.47 -8.95 2.16
CA ASN A 69 -11.64 -7.83 2.54
C ASN A 69 -12.00 -7.44 3.97
N LEU A 70 -11.04 -7.49 4.88
CA LEU A 70 -11.22 -6.95 6.22
C LEU A 70 -10.62 -5.54 6.23
N GLY A 71 -11.51 -4.54 6.22
CA GLY A 71 -11.16 -3.18 6.60
C GLY A 71 -11.17 -3.12 8.11
N GLU A 72 -10.01 -3.37 8.72
CA GLU A 72 -9.86 -3.21 10.16
C GLU A 72 -9.35 -1.79 10.42
N ASP A 73 -10.15 -0.98 11.11
CA ASP A 73 -9.60 0.23 11.71
C ASP A 73 -8.68 -0.24 12.82
N VAL A 74 -7.39 -0.04 12.63
CA VAL A 74 -6.34 -0.68 13.43
C VAL A 74 -6.35 -0.15 14.89
N TYR A 75 -7.17 0.87 15.19
CA TYR A 75 -7.12 1.61 16.44
C TYR A 75 -8.50 1.98 16.97
N ASP A 76 -8.66 1.90 18.29
CA ASP A 76 -9.82 2.45 18.99
C ASP A 76 -9.90 3.98 18.75
N ALA A 77 -11.07 4.43 18.29
CA ALA A 77 -11.36 5.85 18.06
C ALA A 77 -11.25 6.71 19.33
N SER A 78 -11.22 6.09 20.52
CA SER A 78 -11.00 6.78 21.80
C SER A 78 -9.56 7.26 22.01
N VAL A 79 -8.60 6.77 21.23
CA VAL A 79 -7.18 7.11 21.32
C VAL A 79 -6.88 8.36 20.47
N ASP A 80 -6.13 9.30 21.03
CA ASP A 80 -5.74 10.53 20.33
C ASP A 80 -4.87 10.23 19.09
N SER A 81 -4.92 11.15 18.13
CA SER A 81 -4.23 11.02 16.84
C SER A 81 -2.72 10.89 16.97
N GLN A 82 -2.10 11.52 17.97
CA GLN A 82 -0.66 11.46 18.19
C GLN A 82 -0.24 10.07 18.68
N THR A 83 -0.98 9.49 19.62
CA THR A 83 -0.75 8.13 20.09
C THR A 83 -0.96 7.11 18.96
N ARG A 84 -2.05 7.24 18.18
CA ARG A 84 -2.30 6.39 17.00
C ARG A 84 -1.16 6.49 15.99
N ALA A 85 -0.72 7.70 15.68
CA ALA A 85 0.38 7.94 14.74
C ALA A 85 1.71 7.37 15.22
N LEU A 86 2.00 7.42 16.52
CA LEU A 86 3.19 6.81 17.10
C LEU A 86 3.18 5.29 16.96
N ILE A 87 2.01 4.65 17.15
CA ILE A 87 1.87 3.20 16.95
C ILE A 87 2.11 2.84 15.49
N VAL A 88 1.48 3.57 14.55
CA VAL A 88 1.71 3.38 13.10
C VAL A 88 3.19 3.51 12.76
N ALA A 89 3.83 4.57 13.25
CA ALA A 89 5.24 4.83 13.00
C ALA A 89 6.13 3.69 13.53
N LYS A 90 5.83 3.16 14.73
CA LYS A 90 6.56 2.01 15.28
C LYS A 90 6.36 0.74 14.46
N SER A 91 5.15 0.47 13.99
CA SER A 91 4.86 -0.69 13.13
C SER A 91 5.58 -0.61 11.79
N ILE A 92 5.51 0.55 11.12
CA ILE A 92 6.24 0.79 9.87
C ILE A 92 7.76 0.74 10.11
N ARG A 93 8.25 1.26 11.25
CA ARG A 93 9.66 1.18 11.63
C ARG A 93 10.15 -0.25 11.76
N ALA A 94 9.41 -1.10 12.47
CA ALA A 94 9.76 -2.50 12.63
C ALA A 94 9.88 -3.25 11.29
N ILE A 95 9.08 -2.87 10.29
CA ILE A 95 9.10 -3.50 8.95
C ILE A 95 10.21 -2.93 8.07
N PHE A 96 10.37 -1.61 8.02
CA PHE A 96 11.19 -0.95 7.00
C PHE A 96 12.55 -0.44 7.48
N GLU A 97 12.77 -0.23 8.78
CA GLU A 97 14.05 0.26 9.27
C GLU A 97 15.24 -0.60 8.85
N PRO A 98 15.20 -1.95 8.92
CA PRO A 98 16.33 -2.77 8.47
C PRO A 98 16.70 -2.54 7.00
N LEU A 99 15.72 -2.21 6.17
CA LEU A 99 15.90 -1.99 4.74
C LEU A 99 16.35 -0.55 4.46
N LEU A 100 15.73 0.43 5.11
CA LEU A 100 16.04 1.84 4.96
C LEU A 100 17.42 2.18 5.56
N SER A 101 17.85 1.49 6.62
CA SER A 101 19.17 1.69 7.22
C SER A 101 20.31 1.22 6.33
N ILE A 102 20.11 0.15 5.54
CA ILE A 102 21.07 -0.32 4.55
C ILE A 102 21.28 0.75 3.47
N GLU A 103 20.19 1.32 2.95
CA GLU A 103 20.25 2.27 1.84
C GLU A 103 20.67 3.67 2.29
N PHE A 104 20.17 4.12 3.44
CA PHE A 104 20.29 5.53 3.85
C PHE A 104 21.12 5.77 5.11
N GLY A 105 21.55 4.71 5.79
CA GLY A 105 22.31 4.74 7.03
C GLY A 105 21.44 4.80 8.30
N GLU A 106 21.93 4.20 9.39
CA GLU A 106 21.21 4.13 10.68
C GLU A 106 21.01 5.51 11.33
N VAL A 107 21.97 6.43 11.16
CA VAL A 107 22.00 7.72 11.87
C VAL A 107 20.75 8.57 11.61
N ILE A 108 20.09 8.40 10.46
CA ILE A 108 18.90 9.21 10.11
C ILE A 108 17.57 8.55 10.50
N MET A 109 17.57 7.29 10.95
CA MET A 109 16.34 6.50 11.14
C MET A 109 15.44 7.07 12.25
N ASP A 110 16.05 7.52 13.36
CA ASP A 110 15.29 8.11 14.47
C ASP A 110 14.53 9.38 14.04
N GLU A 111 15.23 10.31 13.39
CA GLU A 111 14.62 11.54 12.90
C GLU A 111 13.57 11.26 11.81
N PHE A 112 13.85 10.31 10.92
CA PHE A 112 12.91 9.90 9.87
C PHE A 112 11.60 9.40 10.46
N PHE A 113 11.64 8.43 11.39
CA PHE A 113 10.42 7.87 11.97
C PHE A 113 9.70 8.84 12.91
N PHE A 114 10.41 9.78 13.53
CA PHE A 114 9.79 10.88 14.26
C PHE A 114 8.96 11.79 13.33
N ARG A 115 9.54 12.24 12.20
CA ARG A 115 8.84 13.07 11.21
C ARG A 115 7.68 12.32 10.55
N PHE A 116 7.86 11.01 10.31
CA PHE A 116 6.80 10.14 9.83
C PHE A 116 5.61 10.12 10.81
N ALA A 117 5.84 9.93 12.10
CA ALA A 117 4.79 9.96 13.13
C ALA A 117 4.04 11.31 13.13
N MET A 118 4.76 12.43 13.07
CA MET A 118 4.14 13.75 13.01
C MET A 118 3.27 13.94 11.75
N THR A 119 3.75 13.46 10.60
CA THR A 119 2.99 13.52 9.35
C THR A 119 1.73 12.66 9.43
N VAL A 120 1.82 11.46 10.00
CA VAL A 120 0.67 10.56 10.18
C VAL A 120 -0.35 11.20 11.13
N SER A 121 0.09 11.79 12.25
CA SER A 121 -0.80 12.48 13.19
C SER A 121 -1.58 13.59 12.50
N GLN A 122 -0.89 14.46 11.76
CA GLN A 122 -1.54 15.53 10.99
C GLN A 122 -2.55 14.97 10.01
N LEU A 123 -2.20 13.90 9.28
CA LEU A 123 -3.12 13.29 8.34
C LEU A 123 -4.36 12.68 9.01
N ILE A 124 -4.21 12.05 10.18
CA ILE A 124 -5.33 11.57 11.00
C ILE A 124 -6.26 12.75 11.33
N ASP A 125 -5.70 13.87 11.77
CA ASP A 125 -6.50 15.03 12.17
C ASP A 125 -7.17 15.77 10.99
N THR A 126 -6.57 15.74 9.80
CA THR A 126 -7.02 16.59 8.67
C THR A 126 -7.69 15.84 7.52
N GLU A 127 -7.34 14.58 7.27
CA GLU A 127 -7.66 13.87 6.01
C GLU A 127 -8.14 12.42 6.20
N LEU A 128 -8.06 11.84 7.40
CA LEU A 128 -8.30 10.42 7.67
C LEU A 128 -9.38 10.22 8.71
N GLU A 129 -10.54 9.72 8.28
CA GLU A 129 -11.57 9.22 9.19
C GLU A 129 -11.09 7.94 9.92
N SER A 130 -10.36 7.05 9.22
CA SER A 130 -9.84 5.78 9.75
C SER A 130 -8.52 5.37 9.07
N LEU A 131 -7.59 4.73 9.79
CA LEU A 131 -6.37 4.19 9.21
C LEU A 131 -6.60 2.74 8.78
N GLU A 132 -7.42 2.56 7.75
CA GLU A 132 -7.72 1.22 7.23
C GLU A 132 -6.52 0.63 6.48
N CYS A 133 -5.99 -0.45 7.05
CA CYS A 133 -5.18 -1.39 6.30
C CYS A 133 -6.11 -2.47 5.73
N THR A 134 -6.17 -2.58 4.41
CA THR A 134 -6.97 -3.63 3.77
C THR A 134 -6.23 -4.95 3.84
N ASN A 135 -6.75 -5.89 4.62
CA ASN A 135 -6.29 -7.27 4.59
C ASN A 135 -7.17 -8.07 3.63
N LEU A 136 -6.52 -8.83 2.73
CA LEU A 136 -7.20 -9.80 1.87
C LEU A 136 -7.13 -11.18 2.50
N ILE A 137 -8.28 -11.84 2.67
CA ILE A 137 -8.37 -13.20 3.19
C ILE A 137 -9.05 -14.05 2.13
N MET A 138 -8.44 -15.18 1.77
CA MET A 138 -8.92 -16.10 0.74
C MET A 138 -8.78 -17.54 1.22
N SER A 139 -9.80 -18.34 0.96
CA SER A 139 -9.78 -19.78 1.13
C SER A 139 -9.65 -20.45 -0.22
N MET A 140 -8.71 -21.38 -0.33
CA MET A 140 -8.42 -22.10 -1.56
C MET A 140 -8.14 -23.57 -1.27
N SER A 141 -8.54 -24.44 -2.19
CA SER A 141 -8.29 -25.88 -2.14
C SER A 141 -7.54 -26.30 -3.39
N LYS A 142 -6.54 -27.16 -3.22
CA LYS A 142 -5.81 -27.73 -4.34
C LYS A 142 -6.71 -28.70 -5.10
N ASP A 143 -6.74 -28.55 -6.42
CA ASP A 143 -7.44 -29.48 -7.30
C ASP A 143 -6.65 -30.80 -7.37
N SER A 144 -7.38 -31.93 -7.28
CA SER A 144 -6.79 -33.28 -7.18
C SER A 144 -6.32 -33.83 -8.52
#